data_AF-A0AAV4T9T3-F1
#
_entry.id   AF-A0AAV4T9T3-F1
#
_cell.length_a   1.000
_cell.length_b   1.000
_cell.length_c   1.000
_cell.angle_alpha   90.00
_cell.angle_beta   90.00
_cell.angle_gamma   90.00
#
_symmetry.space_group_name_H-M   'P 1'
#
loop_
_entity.id
_entity.type
_entity.pdbx_description
1 polymer ?
#
loop_
_entity_poly.entity_id
_entity_poly.type
_entity_poly.pdbx_seq_one_letter_code
_entity_poly.pdbx_strand_id
1 'polypeptide(L)'
;MRVTKDFLQNTGRFQVVGGIMSPVKLDCWESDQESWTPTVKVLEYHQNILNSITNTNNIQISAAKKQKLDVENMNAVNNNEQVKDWDLTQPVHLMLLCGADLLESFNVPDLWDSADIAHIVGKFGLVVITRSGSNPQRFVYESDILSKFQNNIHIVTEWIPNEISSTNIR
;
A
#
# COMPACT_ATOMS: atom_id res chain seq x y z
N MET A 1 8.31 7.35 -0.93
CA MET A 1 8.45 5.87 -0.94
C MET A 1 9.71 5.39 -0.23
N ARG A 2 10.91 5.94 -0.51
CA ARG A 2 12.18 5.50 0.12
C ARG A 2 12.15 5.62 1.65
N VAL A 3 11.72 6.77 2.18
CA VAL A 3 11.57 7.01 3.63
C VAL A 3 10.66 5.98 4.30
N THR A 4 9.55 5.63 3.64
CA THR A 4 8.61 4.62 4.13
C THR A 4 9.22 3.22 4.18
N LYS A 5 9.97 2.83 3.13
CA LYS A 5 10.68 1.55 3.07
C LYS A 5 11.67 1.43 4.22
N ASP A 6 12.48 2.47 4.44
CA ASP A 6 13.49 2.51 5.50
C ASP A 6 12.83 2.47 6.89
N PHE A 7 11.74 3.21 7.10
CA PHE A 7 10.98 3.19 8.35
C PHE A 7 10.43 1.79 8.68
N LEU A 8 9.75 1.16 7.72
CA LEU A 8 9.14 -0.16 7.92
C LEU A 8 10.20 -1.23 8.17
N GLN A 9 11.32 -1.19 7.44
CA GLN A 9 12.44 -2.11 7.66
C GLN A 9 13.10 -1.91 9.03
N ASN A 10 13.23 -0.65 9.49
CA ASN A 10 13.78 -0.34 10.81
C ASN A 10 12.91 -0.85 11.97
N THR A 11 11.60 -1.03 11.76
CA THR A 11 10.75 -1.64 12.79
C THR A 11 11.11 -3.11 13.08
N GLY A 12 11.81 -3.78 12.15
CA GLY A 12 12.14 -5.21 12.23
C GLY A 12 10.93 -6.15 12.11
N ARG A 13 9.72 -5.60 11.95
CA ARG A 13 8.47 -6.37 11.84
C ARG A 13 8.05 -6.63 10.41
N PHE A 14 8.47 -5.77 9.49
CA PHE A 14 8.04 -5.81 8.10
C PHE A 14 9.22 -5.87 7.15
N GLN A 15 9.11 -6.72 6.14
CA GLN A 15 9.99 -6.72 4.99
C GLN A 15 9.24 -6.14 3.79
N VAL A 16 9.60 -4.92 3.39
CA VAL A 16 8.99 -4.27 2.22
C VAL A 16 9.52 -4.91 0.95
N VAL A 17 8.66 -5.69 0.28
CA VAL A 17 8.97 -6.43 -0.97
C VAL A 17 9.01 -5.50 -2.18
N GLY A 18 8.16 -4.46 -2.19
CA GLY A 18 8.07 -3.47 -3.24
C GLY A 18 6.94 -2.50 -2.94
N GLY A 19 6.54 -1.71 -3.93
CA GLY A 19 5.23 -1.08 -3.85
C GLY A 19 4.67 -0.75 -5.21
N ILE A 20 3.35 -0.72 -5.22
CA ILE A 20 2.54 -0.47 -6.40
C ILE A 20 2.21 1.01 -6.37
N MET A 21 2.65 1.73 -7.39
CA MET A 21 2.17 3.07 -7.65
C MET A 21 1.05 2.90 -8.68
N SER A 22 -0.20 3.17 -8.31
CA SER A 22 -1.29 3.39 -9.28
C SER A 22 -1.34 4.88 -9.62
N PRO A 23 -0.62 5.36 -10.65
CA PRO A 23 -0.98 6.59 -11.29
C PRO A 23 -2.19 6.34 -12.21
N VAL A 24 -2.88 7.43 -12.53
CA VAL A 24 -4.01 7.57 -13.48
C VAL A 24 -3.73 6.98 -14.90
N LYS A 25 -2.58 6.34 -15.14
CA LYS A 25 -2.19 5.77 -16.44
C LYS A 25 -1.48 4.40 -16.42
N LEU A 26 -1.15 3.79 -15.26
CA LEU A 26 -0.39 2.52 -15.25
C LEU A 26 -1.23 1.29 -14.88
N ASP A 27 -2.32 1.43 -14.12
CA ASP A 27 -3.30 0.35 -13.96
C ASP A 27 -4.48 0.57 -14.91
N CYS A 28 -4.44 -0.13 -16.05
CA CYS A 28 -5.54 -0.12 -17.01
C CYS A 28 -6.84 -0.58 -16.35
N TRP A 29 -6.78 -1.50 -15.37
CA TRP A 29 -7.99 -2.02 -14.72
C TRP A 29 -8.82 -0.95 -14.02
N GLU A 30 -8.20 -0.02 -13.29
CA GLU A 30 -8.90 1.08 -12.61
C GLU A 30 -9.45 2.10 -13.64
N SER A 31 -8.71 2.30 -14.74
CA SER A 31 -9.06 3.23 -15.82
C SER A 31 -10.14 2.68 -16.77
N ASP A 32 -10.27 1.36 -16.86
CA ASP A 32 -11.26 0.65 -17.65
C ASP A 32 -12.64 0.60 -16.94
N GLN A 33 -12.72 1.02 -15.68
CA GLN A 33 -14.00 1.07 -14.97
C GLN A 33 -14.88 2.20 -15.53
N GLU A 34 -16.15 1.88 -15.83
CA GLU A 34 -17.13 2.86 -16.34
C GLU A 34 -17.49 3.94 -15.31
N SER A 35 -17.22 3.70 -14.03
CA SER A 35 -17.59 4.59 -12.92
C SER A 35 -16.48 4.70 -11.87
N TRP A 36 -16.56 5.75 -11.05
CA TRP A 36 -15.66 5.95 -9.92
C TRP A 36 -15.70 4.73 -8.99
N THR A 37 -14.53 4.19 -8.70
CA THR A 37 -14.38 2.99 -7.88
C THR A 37 -13.82 3.37 -6.51
N PRO A 38 -14.47 2.96 -5.40
CA PRO A 38 -13.95 3.19 -4.06
C PRO A 38 -12.56 2.59 -3.86
N THR A 39 -11.71 3.27 -3.09
CA THR A 39 -10.35 2.81 -2.78
C THR A 39 -10.33 1.39 -2.19
N VAL A 40 -11.36 1.01 -1.41
CA VAL A 40 -11.50 -0.36 -0.87
C VAL A 40 -11.45 -1.40 -1.98
N LYS A 41 -12.23 -1.22 -3.06
CA LYS A 41 -12.29 -2.19 -4.16
C LYS A 41 -10.97 -2.29 -4.92
N VAL A 42 -10.27 -1.16 -5.08
CA VAL A 42 -8.94 -1.13 -5.69
C VAL A 42 -7.96 -1.93 -4.84
N LEU A 43 -7.94 -1.72 -3.53
CA LEU A 43 -7.09 -2.48 -2.60
C LEU A 43 -7.42 -3.99 -2.61
N GLU A 44 -8.70 -4.35 -2.66
CA GLU A 44 -9.13 -5.75 -2.77
C GLU A 44 -8.68 -6.39 -4.07
N TYR A 45 -8.79 -5.68 -5.19
CA TYR A 45 -8.31 -6.15 -6.49
C TYR A 45 -6.81 -6.46 -6.46
N HIS A 46 -5.98 -5.53 -5.97
CA HIS A 46 -4.54 -5.75 -5.85
C HIS A 46 -4.18 -6.85 -4.86
N GLN A 47 -4.89 -6.96 -3.73
CA GLN A 47 -4.68 -8.05 -2.79
C GLN A 47 -5.03 -9.41 -3.41
N ASN A 48 -6.08 -9.50 -4.22
CA ASN A 48 -6.43 -10.73 -4.93
C ASN A 48 -5.35 -11.12 -5.95
N ILE A 49 -4.75 -10.15 -6.65
CA ILE A 49 -3.60 -10.39 -7.52
C ILE A 49 -2.39 -10.88 -6.72
N LEU A 50 -2.08 -10.24 -5.59
CA LEU A 50 -0.96 -10.68 -4.74
C LEU A 50 -1.20 -12.10 -4.21
N ASN A 51 -2.42 -12.40 -3.75
CA ASN A 51 -2.79 -13.72 -3.28
C ASN A 51 -2.68 -14.79 -4.38
N SER A 52 -3.06 -14.46 -5.63
CA SER A 52 -2.95 -15.41 -6.74
C SER A 52 -1.49 -15.71 -7.09
N ILE A 53 -0.61 -14.70 -7.03
CA ILE A 53 0.83 -14.86 -7.23
C ILE A 53 1.45 -15.70 -6.10
N THR A 54 1.16 -15.39 -4.83
CA THR A 54 1.69 -16.13 -3.68
C THR A 54 1.20 -17.58 -3.68
N ASN A 55 -0.08 -17.82 -3.97
CA ASN A 55 -0.62 -19.19 -4.07
C ASN A 55 0.01 -19.96 -5.24
N THR A 56 0.21 -19.32 -6.39
CA THR A 56 0.87 -19.95 -7.54
C THR A 56 2.32 -20.32 -7.21
N ASN A 57 3.05 -19.43 -6.55
CA ASN A 57 4.43 -19.69 -6.13
C ASN A 57 4.50 -20.82 -5.09
N ASN A 58 3.60 -20.86 -4.10
CA ASN A 58 3.52 -21.98 -3.15
C ASN A 58 3.22 -23.32 -3.85
N ILE A 59 2.34 -23.33 -4.84
CA ILE A 59 2.06 -24.53 -5.66
C ILE A 59 3.30 -24.91 -6.48
N GLN A 60 3.99 -23.96 -7.12
CA GLN A 60 5.21 -24.24 -7.88
C GLN A 60 6.40 -24.70 -7.03
N ILE A 61 6.55 -24.19 -5.80
CA ILE A 61 7.55 -24.66 -4.82
C ILE A 61 7.26 -26.13 -4.43
N SER A 62 5.98 -26.53 -4.36
CA SER A 62 5.59 -27.92 -4.06
C SER A 62 5.58 -28.87 -5.26
N ALA A 63 5.55 -28.37 -6.50
CA ALA A 63 5.31 -29.18 -7.71
C ALA A 63 6.46 -29.25 -8.73
N ALA A 64 7.53 -28.44 -8.63
CA ALA A 64 8.57 -28.41 -9.67
C ALA A 64 10.00 -28.27 -9.12
N LYS A 65 10.58 -29.35 -8.59
CA LYS A 65 11.45 -30.26 -9.36
C LYS A 65 10.94 -30.63 -10.76
N LYS A 66 10.78 -29.66 -11.69
CA LYS A 66 10.91 -29.83 -13.17
C LYS A 66 10.43 -28.59 -13.95
N GLN A 67 11.35 -28.12 -14.80
CA GLN A 67 11.12 -27.57 -16.15
C GLN A 67 10.38 -26.23 -16.30
N LYS A 68 11.20 -25.18 -16.41
CA LYS A 68 11.37 -24.34 -17.61
C LYS A 68 10.09 -24.14 -18.45
N LEU A 69 9.28 -23.12 -18.13
CA LEU A 69 8.28 -22.57 -19.03
C LEU A 69 8.22 -21.03 -18.87
N ASP A 70 8.11 -20.37 -20.02
CA ASP A 70 8.37 -18.97 -20.30
C ASP A 70 7.53 -17.96 -19.50
N VAL A 71 8.21 -17.12 -18.71
CA VAL A 71 7.64 -15.97 -17.98
C VAL A 71 8.12 -14.70 -18.68
N GLU A 72 7.49 -14.35 -19.81
CA GLU A 72 7.85 -13.14 -20.58
C GLU A 72 6.92 -11.95 -20.36
N ASN A 73 6.02 -11.93 -19.37
CA ASN A 73 5.08 -10.80 -19.24
C ASN A 73 4.86 -10.20 -17.85
N MET A 74 5.86 -10.24 -16.95
CA MET A 74 5.86 -9.44 -15.71
C MET A 74 7.15 -8.67 -15.43
N ASN A 75 8.03 -8.52 -16.43
CA ASN A 75 9.31 -7.81 -16.28
C ASN A 75 9.25 -6.33 -16.68
N ALA A 76 8.17 -5.61 -16.36
CA ALA A 76 8.12 -4.15 -16.52
C ALA A 76 8.61 -3.37 -15.28
N VAL A 77 9.17 -4.06 -14.27
CA VAL A 77 9.82 -3.43 -13.10
C VAL A 77 11.20 -4.04 -12.89
N ASN A 78 12.06 -3.94 -13.90
CA ASN A 78 13.49 -4.21 -13.76
C ASN A 78 14.25 -2.89 -13.75
N ASN A 79 14.40 -2.31 -12.55
CA ASN A 79 15.48 -1.39 -12.25
C ASN A 79 16.33 -1.99 -11.13
N ASN A 80 17.33 -2.79 -11.52
CA ASN A 80 18.63 -3.01 -10.87
C ASN A 80 18.78 -2.78 -9.34
N GLU A 81 17.87 -3.29 -8.51
CA GLU A 81 18.15 -3.57 -7.11
C GLU A 81 18.22 -5.09 -6.96
N GLN A 82 19.35 -5.55 -6.41
CA GLN A 82 19.68 -6.94 -6.13
C GLN A 82 18.43 -7.76 -5.78
N VAL A 83 18.18 -8.82 -6.55
CA VAL A 83 17.16 -9.84 -6.27
C VAL A 83 17.52 -10.47 -4.93
N LYS A 84 17.08 -9.86 -3.82
CA LYS A 84 16.97 -10.55 -2.54
C LYS A 84 15.87 -11.58 -2.76
N ASP A 85 16.22 -12.86 -2.66
CA ASP A 85 15.24 -13.95 -2.51
C ASP A 85 14.33 -13.55 -1.34
N TRP A 86 13.15 -13.06 -1.68
CA TRP A 86 12.13 -12.70 -0.73
C TRP A 86 11.46 -14.02 -0.37
N ASP A 87 11.40 -14.32 0.92
CA ASP A 87 10.78 -15.55 1.40
C ASP A 87 9.27 -15.50 1.14
N LEU A 88 8.93 -16.01 -0.04
CA LEU A 88 7.60 -16.10 -0.62
C LEU A 88 6.64 -16.97 0.18
N THR A 89 7.16 -17.71 1.16
CA THR A 89 6.38 -18.63 1.98
C THR A 89 5.49 -17.89 3.00
N GLN A 90 5.78 -16.62 3.28
CA GLN A 90 5.00 -15.80 4.19
C GLN A 90 3.89 -15.02 3.47
N PRO A 91 2.73 -14.84 4.13
CA PRO A 91 1.62 -14.10 3.55
C PRO A 91 2.00 -12.64 3.30
N VAL A 92 1.81 -12.16 2.07
CA VAL A 92 2.05 -10.77 1.70
C VAL A 92 0.90 -9.90 2.18
N HIS A 93 1.22 -8.85 2.93
CA HIS A 93 0.26 -7.89 3.44
C HIS A 93 0.35 -6.58 2.65
N LEU A 94 -0.75 -6.16 2.03
CA LEU A 94 -0.83 -4.89 1.33
C LEU A 94 -1.23 -3.77 2.29
N MET A 95 -0.48 -2.67 2.31
CA MET A 95 -0.77 -1.49 3.11
C MET A 95 -0.95 -0.25 2.21
N LEU A 96 -1.89 0.62 2.57
CA LEU A 96 -2.12 1.87 1.85
C LEU A 96 -1.12 2.94 2.32
N LEU A 97 -0.28 3.43 1.42
CA LEU A 97 0.62 4.55 1.67
C LEU A 97 -0.08 5.86 1.33
N CYS A 98 -0.21 6.77 2.29
CA CYS A 98 -0.83 8.07 2.08
C CYS A 98 -0.12 9.21 2.84
N GLY A 99 -0.47 10.45 2.49
CA GLY A 99 -0.09 11.62 3.27
C GLY A 99 -1.07 11.88 4.41
N ALA A 100 -0.68 12.75 5.34
CA ALA A 100 -1.57 13.21 6.42
C ALA A 100 -2.87 13.83 5.88
N ASP A 101 -2.82 14.50 4.72
CA ASP A 101 -4.00 15.11 4.08
C ASP A 101 -5.11 14.10 3.78
N LEU A 102 -4.75 12.87 3.35
CA LEU A 102 -5.74 11.81 3.11
C LEU A 102 -6.35 11.31 4.42
N LEU A 103 -5.53 11.17 5.45
CA LEU A 103 -6.01 10.77 6.78
C LEU A 103 -7.01 11.78 7.33
N GLU A 104 -6.74 13.07 7.16
CA GLU A 104 -7.65 14.15 7.55
C GLU A 104 -8.97 14.10 6.77
N SER A 105 -8.93 13.67 5.50
CA SER A 105 -10.12 13.52 4.66
C SER A 105 -11.12 12.47 5.20
N PHE A 106 -10.68 11.49 6.00
CA PHE A 106 -11.58 10.50 6.61
C PHE A 106 -12.55 11.12 7.63
N ASN A 107 -12.25 12.32 8.14
CA ASN A 107 -13.13 13.03 9.06
C ASN A 107 -14.14 13.94 8.34
N VAL A 108 -14.09 14.02 6.99
CA VAL A 108 -15.03 14.82 6.21
C VAL A 108 -16.33 14.04 6.05
N PRO A 109 -17.48 14.57 6.52
CA PRO A 109 -18.76 13.89 6.38
C PRO A 109 -19.13 13.73 4.90
N ASP A 110 -19.83 12.65 4.57
CA ASP A 110 -20.29 12.29 3.22
C ASP A 110 -19.19 12.04 2.17
N LEU A 111 -17.90 12.12 2.53
CA LEU A 111 -16.80 11.83 1.61
C LEU A 111 -16.43 10.34 1.62
N TRP A 112 -16.50 9.69 2.78
CA TRP A 112 -16.13 8.30 2.97
C TRP A 112 -17.22 7.55 3.72
N ASP A 113 -17.53 6.33 3.28
CA ASP A 113 -18.33 5.42 4.08
C ASP A 113 -17.51 4.96 5.30
N SER A 114 -18.11 5.00 6.48
CA SER A 114 -17.50 4.50 7.72
C SER A 114 -17.16 3.01 7.63
N ALA A 115 -17.96 2.24 6.90
CA ALA A 115 -17.69 0.82 6.63
C ALA A 115 -16.41 0.66 5.80
N ASP A 116 -16.22 1.51 4.79
CA ASP A 116 -15.05 1.50 3.93
C ASP A 116 -13.79 1.89 4.70
N ILE A 117 -13.83 2.94 5.52
CA ILE A 117 -12.70 3.33 6.37
C ILE A 117 -12.31 2.18 7.31
N ALA A 118 -13.28 1.58 7.99
CA ALA A 118 -13.03 0.45 8.88
C ALA A 118 -12.43 -0.74 8.14
N HIS A 119 -12.85 -0.98 6.89
CA HIS A 119 -12.29 -2.04 6.05
C HIS A 119 -10.85 -1.76 5.64
N ILE A 120 -10.55 -0.53 5.19
CA ILE A 120 -9.19 -0.11 4.79
C ILE A 120 -8.22 -0.33 5.95
N VAL A 121 -8.53 0.28 7.10
CA VAL A 121 -7.61 0.30 8.25
C VAL A 121 -7.61 -1.05 8.99
N GLY A 122 -8.73 -1.76 9.01
CA GLY A 122 -8.84 -3.06 9.66
C GLY A 122 -8.14 -4.20 8.90
N LYS A 123 -8.26 -4.24 7.57
CA LYS A 123 -7.77 -5.37 6.75
C LYS A 123 -6.40 -5.13 6.11
N PHE A 124 -6.15 -3.93 5.59
CA PHE A 124 -4.92 -3.59 4.86
C PHE A 124 -3.94 -2.79 5.71
N GLY A 125 -4.45 -1.91 6.55
CA GLY A 125 -3.63 -0.98 7.32
C GLY A 125 -3.13 0.19 6.48
N LEU A 126 -2.59 1.18 7.20
CA LEU A 126 -2.32 2.51 6.67
C LEU A 126 -0.91 2.94 7.05
N VAL A 127 -0.19 3.51 6.11
CA VAL A 127 1.12 4.11 6.35
C VAL A 127 1.02 5.59 5.98
N VAL A 128 1.10 6.45 6.99
CA VAL A 128 0.86 7.89 6.85
C VAL A 128 2.19 8.63 6.92
N ILE A 129 2.52 9.35 5.85
CA ILE A 129 3.68 10.25 5.82
C ILE A 129 3.24 11.62 6.33
N THR A 130 3.87 12.09 7.41
CA THR A 130 3.56 13.40 8.00
C THR A 130 4.34 14.50 7.30
N ARG A 131 3.71 15.65 7.09
CA ARG A 131 4.37 16.88 6.63
C ARG A 131 4.40 17.92 7.74
N SER A 132 5.28 18.93 7.60
CA SER A 132 5.36 20.11 8.46
C SER A 132 3.98 20.72 8.69
N GLY A 133 3.53 20.73 9.96
CA GLY A 133 2.25 21.33 10.36
C GLY A 133 1.07 20.36 10.50
N SER A 134 1.18 19.12 10.01
CA SER A 134 0.15 18.08 10.20
C SER A 134 0.43 17.23 11.45
N ASN A 135 -0.60 16.87 12.24
CA ASN A 135 -0.45 16.03 13.42
C ASN A 135 -1.35 14.78 13.34
N PRO A 136 -0.98 13.78 12.51
CA PRO A 136 -1.81 12.60 12.28
C PRO A 136 -2.03 11.75 13.52
N GLN A 137 -1.14 11.77 14.51
CA GLN A 137 -1.34 11.07 15.79
C GLN A 137 -2.60 11.57 16.50
N ARG A 138 -2.82 12.89 16.49
CA ARG A 138 -4.00 13.50 17.07
C ARG A 138 -5.26 13.10 16.32
N PHE A 139 -5.24 13.13 14.99
CA PHE A 139 -6.39 12.73 14.16
C PHE A 139 -6.78 11.26 14.35
N VAL A 140 -5.80 10.36 14.48
CA VAL A 140 -6.07 8.94 14.78
C VAL A 140 -6.75 8.78 16.15
N TYR A 141 -6.37 9.59 17.14
CA TYR A 141 -6.98 9.55 18.46
C TYR A 141 -8.40 10.15 18.51
N GLU A 142 -8.64 11.21 17.75
CA GLU A 142 -9.94 11.89 17.70
C GLU A 142 -11.03 11.06 16.99
N SER A 143 -10.66 10.09 16.14
CA SER A 143 -11.60 9.21 15.44
C SER A 143 -11.74 7.85 16.13
N ASP A 144 -12.96 7.47 16.49
CA ASP A 144 -13.25 6.17 17.14
C ASP A 144 -12.82 4.97 16.28
N ILE A 145 -13.01 5.05 14.96
CA ILE A 145 -12.66 3.98 14.02
C ILE A 145 -11.14 3.85 13.92
N LEU A 146 -10.44 4.97 13.74
CA LEU A 146 -8.98 4.97 13.58
C LEU A 146 -8.27 4.58 14.87
N SER A 147 -8.76 5.05 16.02
CA SER A 147 -8.23 4.70 17.34
C SER A 147 -8.32 3.20 17.61
N LYS A 148 -9.45 2.57 17.26
CA LYS A 148 -9.63 1.11 17.40
C LYS A 148 -8.60 0.30 16.60
N PHE A 149 -8.22 0.77 15.43
CA PHE A 149 -7.26 0.11 14.54
C PHE A 149 -5.88 0.79 14.52
N GLN A 150 -5.53 1.56 15.55
CA GLN A 150 -4.28 2.32 15.63
C GLN A 150 -3.03 1.43 15.47
N ASN A 151 -3.10 0.15 15.85
CA ASN A 151 -2.00 -0.81 15.67
C ASN A 151 -1.65 -1.06 14.19
N ASN A 152 -2.61 -0.88 13.28
CA ASN A 152 -2.44 -1.03 11.83
C ASN A 152 -2.09 0.30 11.13
N ILE A 153 -1.96 1.39 11.90
CA ILE A 153 -1.62 2.72 11.37
C ILE A 153 -0.17 3.03 11.72
N HIS A 154 0.68 3.18 10.71
CA HIS A 154 2.10 3.49 10.85
C HIS A 154 2.36 4.92 10.42
N ILE A 155 2.70 5.77 11.38
CA ILE A 155 2.98 7.18 11.14
C ILE A 155 4.49 7.34 10.92
N VAL A 156 4.85 7.82 9.74
CA VAL A 156 6.23 8.03 9.30
C VAL A 156 6.51 9.52 9.27
N THR A 157 7.40 9.97 10.15
CA THR A 157 7.84 11.37 10.18
C THR A 157 8.99 11.58 9.22
N GLU A 158 8.77 12.38 8.18
CA GLU A 158 9.83 12.78 7.26
C GLU A 158 10.56 14.01 7.82
N TRP A 159 11.83 13.86 8.20
CA TRP A 159 12.65 14.94 8.76
C TRP A 159 13.17 15.90 7.70
N ILE A 160 13.18 15.48 6.43
CA ILE A 160 13.61 16.28 5.29
C ILE A 160 12.35 16.70 4.51
N PRO A 161 11.92 17.97 4.59
CA PRO A 161 10.69 18.40 3.94
C PRO A 161 10.88 18.37 2.42
N ASN A 162 10.33 17.36 1.76
CA ASN A 162 10.19 17.35 0.31
C ASN A 162 8.86 18.01 -0.06
N GLU A 163 8.82 19.35 -0.12
CA GLU A 163 7.59 20.11 -0.37
C GLU A 163 7.15 20.15 -1.84
N ILE A 164 7.44 19.08 -2.59
CA ILE A 164 6.99 18.96 -3.98
C ILE A 164 5.54 18.46 -3.96
N SER A 165 4.59 19.35 -4.28
CA SER A 165 3.18 18.99 -4.51
C SER A 165 2.83 19.12 -5.99
N SER A 166 1.95 18.26 -6.49
CA SER A 166 1.46 18.34 -7.88
C SER A 166 0.77 19.68 -8.17
N THR A 167 0.17 20.31 -7.16
CA THR A 167 -0.46 21.63 -7.26
C THR A 167 0.56 22.76 -7.46
N ASN A 168 1.74 22.68 -6.85
CA ASN A 168 2.79 23.69 -6.99
C ASN A 168 3.57 23.58 -8.32
N ILE A 169 3.55 22.40 -8.95
CA ILE A 169 4.22 22.17 -10.24
C ILE A 169 3.34 22.59 -11.43
N ARG A 170 2.02 22.64 -11.25
CA ARG A 170 1.06 22.96 -12.31
C ARG A 170 0.99 24.45 -12.60
#